data_AF-A0A5E5BWX5-F1
#
_entry.id   AF-A0A5E5BWX5-F1
#
_cell.length_a   1.000
_cell.length_b   1.000
_cell.length_c   1.000
_cell.angle_alpha   90.00
_cell.angle_beta   90.00
_cell.angle_gamma   90.00
#
_symmetry.space_group_name_H-M   'P 1'
#
loop_
_entity.id
_entity.type
_entity.pdbx_description
1 polymer ?
#
loop_
_entity_poly.entity_id
_entity_poly.type
_entity_poly.pdbx_seq_one_letter_code
_entity_poly.pdbx_strand_id
1 'polypeptide(L)'
;MISRRTPFPADLSNTIDNIEAFDAVASAATSRRDALRLAAAGLLGLALAPLVRSANAAYNIWTGEYTMTRKEIETAIDKRFPTTLNYGQLLSVALAHPQIGFNPQANRITTQVDAQVQNVLLQGQPLAGVLAISSALKYDPVKRAVLLDNPSVERVDLNGMPAAYGQQLTSIGGSVAQQVLNQYPIYTFKPEQLRYGGREVEPGAITVLPDGIKVEVKTK
;
A
#
# COMPACT_ATOMS: atom_id res chain seq x y z
N MET A 1 -40.98 -34.32 33.57
CA MET A 1 -42.45 -34.18 33.70
C MET A 1 -42.74 -32.70 33.95
N ILE A 2 -43.41 -32.04 32.98
CA ILE A 2 -44.23 -30.80 33.07
C ILE A 2 -43.48 -29.50 33.48
N SER A 3 -43.17 -28.51 32.60
CA SER A 3 -43.94 -27.68 31.64
C SER A 3 -44.40 -26.33 32.21
N ARG A 4 -44.02 -25.23 31.53
CA ARG A 4 -44.84 -24.06 31.07
C ARG A 4 -43.91 -22.87 30.74
N ARG A 5 -43.71 -22.54 29.46
CA ARG A 5 -44.46 -21.60 28.58
C ARG A 5 -44.28 -20.11 28.94
N THR A 6 -43.58 -19.42 28.02
CA THR A 6 -43.70 -18.02 27.57
C THR A 6 -45.16 -17.59 27.33
N PRO A 7 -45.55 -16.28 27.27
CA PRO A 7 -45.03 -15.32 26.26
C PRO A 7 -45.02 -13.81 26.59
N PHE A 8 -44.43 -13.07 25.63
CA PHE A 8 -44.60 -11.66 25.28
C PHE A 8 -46.00 -11.05 25.56
N PRO A 9 -46.07 -9.72 25.61
CA PRO A 9 -47.09 -9.01 24.85
C PRO A 9 -46.51 -7.97 23.90
N ALA A 10 -47.16 -7.87 22.75
CA ALA A 10 -47.06 -6.79 21.79
C ALA A 10 -48.32 -5.90 21.90
N ASP A 11 -48.13 -4.65 21.51
CA ASP A 11 -49.03 -3.83 20.70
C ASP A 11 -50.06 -2.89 21.35
N LEU A 12 -49.84 -1.61 21.01
CA LEU A 12 -50.76 -0.57 20.53
C LEU A 12 -52.20 -0.54 21.06
N SER A 13 -52.58 0.63 21.61
CA SER A 13 -53.49 1.58 20.93
C SER A 13 -54.08 2.59 21.92
N ASN A 14 -54.02 3.89 21.56
CA ASN A 14 -55.09 4.89 21.68
C ASN A 14 -55.60 5.27 23.11
N THR A 15 -56.04 6.49 23.43
CA THR A 15 -56.47 7.68 22.68
C THR A 15 -56.91 8.70 23.75
N ILE A 16 -56.34 9.91 23.77
CA ILE A 16 -56.96 11.21 23.40
C ILE A 16 -57.59 11.97 24.59
N ASP A 17 -57.20 13.25 24.70
CA ASP A 17 -58.01 14.48 24.90
C ASP A 17 -57.01 15.60 25.27
N ASN A 18 -56.88 16.79 24.66
CA ASN A 18 -57.66 17.68 23.77
C ASN A 18 -56.62 18.47 22.94
N ILE A 19 -56.71 18.76 21.63
CA ILE A 19 -57.71 19.46 20.78
C ILE A 19 -58.03 20.89 21.23
N GLU A 20 -57.44 21.87 20.52
CA GLU A 20 -58.10 22.99 19.83
C GLU A 20 -57.21 23.33 18.61
N ALA A 21 -57.61 23.04 17.36
CA ALA A 21 -58.53 23.83 16.52
C ALA A 21 -57.82 25.01 15.81
N PHE A 22 -57.93 25.27 14.50
CA PHE A 22 -58.68 24.70 13.39
C PHE A 22 -58.18 25.37 12.08
N ASP A 23 -58.22 24.62 10.99
CA ASP A 23 -58.40 25.01 9.57
C ASP A 23 -57.67 26.19 8.91
N ALA A 24 -57.03 25.90 7.77
CA ALA A 24 -57.73 26.04 6.48
C ALA A 24 -56.93 25.43 5.32
N VAL A 25 -57.49 24.36 4.75
CA VAL A 25 -57.19 23.85 3.42
C VAL A 25 -57.86 24.76 2.39
N ALA A 26 -57.16 25.13 1.31
CA ALA A 26 -57.80 25.31 0.02
C ALA A 26 -56.79 25.26 -1.13
N SER A 27 -56.83 24.16 -1.88
CA SER A 27 -56.34 24.07 -3.25
C SER A 27 -57.29 24.86 -4.16
N ALA A 28 -56.76 25.81 -4.93
CA ALA A 28 -57.41 26.39 -6.10
C ALA A 28 -56.29 26.79 -7.08
N ALA A 29 -56.14 26.07 -8.20
CA ALA A 29 -56.88 26.26 -9.44
C ALA A 29 -55.96 26.93 -10.49
N THR A 30 -55.52 26.12 -11.45
CA THR A 30 -54.99 26.54 -12.75
C THR A 30 -55.96 27.54 -13.39
N SER A 31 -55.51 28.78 -13.58
CA SER A 31 -56.18 29.75 -14.45
C SER A 31 -55.22 30.20 -15.53
N ARG A 32 -55.60 29.86 -16.76
CA ARG A 32 -55.05 30.38 -18.00
C ARG A 32 -55.49 31.83 -18.14
N ARG A 33 -54.56 32.78 -18.02
CA ARG A 33 -54.56 34.14 -18.58
C ARG A 33 -53.68 34.99 -17.68
N ASP A 34 -52.41 35.09 -18.07
CA ASP A 34 -51.60 36.32 -18.05
C ASP A 34 -50.17 35.90 -18.40
N ALA A 35 -50.05 35.51 -19.67
CA ALA A 35 -48.79 35.41 -20.36
C ALA A 35 -48.17 36.81 -20.48
N LEU A 36 -46.84 36.83 -20.44
CA LEU A 36 -45.97 37.98 -20.67
C LEU A 36 -46.13 39.13 -19.68
N ARG A 37 -45.19 39.23 -18.72
CA ARG A 37 -44.24 40.37 -18.62
C ARG A 37 -42.96 39.89 -17.89
N LEU A 38 -41.82 40.03 -18.58
CA LEU A 38 -40.54 40.61 -18.10
C LEU A 38 -40.11 40.31 -16.65
N ALA A 39 -38.87 39.94 -16.30
CA ALA A 39 -37.59 39.82 -16.97
C ALA A 39 -36.61 39.18 -15.97
N ALA A 40 -35.55 38.55 -16.50
CA ALA A 40 -34.21 38.35 -15.94
C ALA A 40 -33.98 38.45 -14.41
N ALA A 41 -33.60 37.33 -13.78
CA ALA A 41 -32.42 37.16 -12.91
C ALA A 41 -32.61 35.92 -12.02
N GLY A 42 -31.69 34.95 -12.09
CA GLY A 42 -31.70 33.81 -11.17
C GLY A 42 -31.01 32.54 -11.67
N LEU A 43 -29.89 32.65 -12.38
CA LEU A 43 -28.95 31.54 -12.51
C LEU A 43 -28.09 31.51 -11.23
N LEU A 44 -28.05 30.37 -10.53
CA LEU A 44 -26.93 29.81 -9.75
C LEU A 44 -27.45 29.10 -8.48
N GLY A 45 -27.32 27.78 -8.45
CA GLY A 45 -27.47 27.08 -7.17
C GLY A 45 -27.71 25.58 -7.23
N LEU A 46 -27.00 24.80 -8.05
CA LEU A 46 -26.89 23.35 -7.81
C LEU A 46 -25.74 22.71 -8.60
N ALA A 47 -24.56 22.58 -7.98
CA ALA A 47 -23.59 21.49 -8.19
C ALA A 47 -22.26 21.81 -7.46
N LEU A 48 -22.23 21.64 -6.14
CA LEU A 48 -20.97 21.48 -5.40
C LEU A 48 -20.86 20.01 -4.98
N ALA A 49 -20.45 19.15 -5.92
CA ALA A 49 -19.87 17.87 -5.57
C ALA A 49 -18.40 18.13 -5.18
N PRO A 50 -17.98 17.92 -3.92
CA PRO A 50 -16.56 18.00 -3.60
C PRO A 50 -15.88 16.82 -4.30
N LEU A 51 -15.05 17.10 -5.30
CA LEU A 51 -14.03 16.15 -5.75
C LEU A 51 -13.06 15.96 -4.58
N VAL A 52 -13.32 14.96 -3.75
CA VAL A 52 -12.32 14.42 -2.82
C VAL A 52 -11.24 13.77 -3.68
N ARG A 53 -10.23 14.57 -4.04
CA ARG A 53 -9.00 14.08 -4.65
C ARG A 53 -8.38 13.11 -3.66
N SER A 54 -8.25 11.85 -4.05
CA SER A 54 -7.45 10.85 -3.36
C SER A 54 -6.04 11.40 -3.13
N ALA A 55 -5.68 11.57 -1.86
CA ALA A 55 -4.36 11.97 -1.42
C ALA A 55 -3.35 10.89 -1.83
N ASN A 56 -2.75 11.06 -3.00
CA ASN A 56 -1.54 10.34 -3.39
C ASN A 56 -0.37 11.12 -2.76
N ALA A 57 0.51 10.43 -2.02
CA ALA A 57 1.65 10.98 -1.29
C ALA A 57 1.33 12.18 -0.36
N ALA A 58 0.75 11.93 0.82
CA ALA A 58 0.62 12.97 1.84
C ALA A 58 1.95 13.15 2.59
N TYR A 59 2.78 14.10 2.14
CA TYR A 59 3.80 14.68 3.01
C TYR A 59 3.08 15.39 4.16
N ASN A 60 3.21 14.86 5.38
CA ASN A 60 2.64 15.49 6.55
C ASN A 60 3.62 16.55 7.04
N ILE A 61 3.40 17.80 6.62
CA ILE A 61 4.21 18.96 7.00
C ILE A 61 4.31 19.16 8.52
N TRP A 62 3.34 18.66 9.29
CA TRP A 62 3.29 18.83 10.75
C TRP A 62 4.16 17.80 11.48
N THR A 63 4.28 16.59 10.94
CA THR A 63 5.12 15.54 11.55
C THR A 63 6.48 15.41 10.89
N GLY A 64 6.70 16.08 9.75
CA GLY A 64 7.92 15.89 8.95
C GLY A 64 8.01 14.47 8.44
N GLU A 65 6.88 13.84 8.10
CA GLU A 65 6.84 12.46 7.64
C GLU A 65 6.34 12.38 6.21
N TYR A 66 6.87 11.42 5.46
CA TYR A 66 6.44 11.08 4.11
C TYR A 66 5.93 9.64 4.09
N THR A 67 4.73 9.43 3.58
CA THR A 67 4.16 8.08 3.42
C THR A 67 4.06 7.72 1.95
N MET A 68 4.67 6.59 1.59
CA MET A 68 4.50 5.93 0.31
C MET A 68 3.42 4.86 0.42
N THR A 69 2.41 4.95 -0.43
CA THR A 69 1.36 3.94 -0.55
C THR A 69 1.90 2.70 -1.26
N ARG A 70 1.25 1.55 -1.03
CA ARG A 70 1.47 0.30 -1.76
C ARG A 70 1.56 0.53 -3.27
N LYS A 71 0.57 1.25 -3.84
CA LYS A 71 0.50 1.49 -5.29
C LYS A 71 1.71 2.25 -5.81
N GLU A 72 2.20 3.23 -5.06
CA GLU A 72 3.40 3.99 -5.43
C GLU A 72 4.66 3.13 -5.36
N ILE A 73 4.76 2.26 -4.35
CA ILE A 73 5.85 1.30 -4.20
C ILE A 73 5.83 0.29 -5.36
N GLU A 74 4.69 -0.30 -5.65
CA GLU A 74 4.50 -1.23 -6.78
C GLU A 74 4.86 -0.55 -8.10
N THR A 75 4.36 0.66 -8.35
CA THR A 75 4.70 1.43 -9.57
C THR A 75 6.20 1.74 -9.67
N ALA A 76 6.88 2.00 -8.54
CA ALA A 76 8.32 2.25 -8.54
C ALA A 76 9.12 0.96 -8.82
N ILE A 77 8.63 -0.18 -8.34
CA ILE A 77 9.23 -1.50 -8.54
C ILE A 77 9.02 -1.95 -9.98
N ASP A 78 7.84 -1.78 -10.56
CA ASP A 78 7.55 -2.16 -11.95
C ASP A 78 8.47 -1.47 -12.95
N LYS A 79 8.97 -0.26 -12.63
CA LYS A 79 9.96 0.45 -13.46
C LYS A 79 11.36 -0.16 -13.41
N ARG A 80 11.65 -1.00 -12.42
CA ARG A 80 12.95 -1.64 -12.20
C ARG A 80 12.99 -3.09 -12.68
N PHE A 81 11.83 -3.72 -12.81
CA PHE A 81 11.71 -5.10 -13.23
C PHE A 81 11.21 -5.19 -14.69
N PRO A 82 11.55 -6.27 -15.42
CA PRO A 82 12.48 -7.34 -15.03
C PRO A 82 13.93 -6.84 -14.91
N THR A 83 14.73 -7.52 -14.09
CA THR A 83 16.14 -7.17 -13.88
C THR A 83 17.02 -8.41 -13.85
N THR A 84 18.30 -8.25 -14.18
CA THR A 84 19.28 -9.34 -14.15
C THR A 84 20.47 -8.94 -13.29
N LEU A 85 20.73 -9.73 -12.26
CA LEU A 85 21.89 -9.58 -11.40
C LEU A 85 23.01 -10.49 -11.90
N ASN A 86 24.14 -9.90 -12.24
CA ASN A 86 25.32 -10.64 -12.69
C ASN A 86 26.35 -10.69 -11.56
N TYR A 87 26.70 -11.91 -11.15
CA TYR A 87 27.70 -12.17 -10.13
C TYR A 87 28.95 -12.75 -10.80
N GLY A 88 29.90 -11.86 -11.08
CA GLY A 88 31.05 -12.19 -11.89
C GLY A 88 30.65 -12.59 -13.32
N GLN A 89 31.40 -13.51 -13.93
CA GLN A 89 31.16 -13.97 -15.31
C GLN A 89 30.42 -15.31 -15.37
N LEU A 90 30.23 -15.97 -14.22
CA LEU A 90 29.78 -17.37 -14.17
C LEU A 90 28.33 -17.52 -13.75
N LEU A 91 27.78 -16.57 -12.98
CA LEU A 91 26.44 -16.65 -12.41
C LEU A 91 25.60 -15.43 -12.81
N SER A 92 24.44 -15.69 -13.41
CA SER A 92 23.44 -14.67 -13.72
C SER A 92 22.10 -15.08 -13.11
N VAL A 93 21.41 -14.11 -12.50
CA VAL A 93 20.11 -14.31 -11.87
C VAL A 93 19.12 -13.31 -12.47
N ALA A 94 18.23 -13.80 -13.33
CA ALA A 94 17.14 -13.00 -13.87
C ALA A 94 15.97 -13.02 -12.88
N LEU A 95 15.41 -11.85 -12.59
CA LEU A 95 14.32 -11.65 -11.65
C LEU A 95 13.12 -11.00 -12.34
N ALA A 96 11.93 -11.55 -12.11
CA ALA A 96 10.68 -11.11 -12.71
C ALA A 96 9.51 -11.18 -11.70
N HIS A 97 8.39 -10.56 -12.09
CA HIS A 97 7.13 -10.55 -11.34
C HIS A 97 7.26 -10.29 -9.83
N PRO A 98 7.89 -9.17 -9.42
CA PRO A 98 8.05 -8.85 -8.01
C PRO A 98 6.69 -8.62 -7.33
N GLN A 99 6.51 -9.22 -6.16
CA GLN A 99 5.35 -9.04 -5.30
C GLN A 99 5.81 -8.59 -3.92
N ILE A 100 5.23 -7.49 -3.42
CA ILE A 100 5.58 -6.91 -2.12
C ILE A 100 4.49 -7.14 -1.08
N GLY A 101 4.90 -7.76 0.02
CA GLY A 101 4.17 -7.85 1.27
C GLY A 101 4.69 -6.85 2.30
N PHE A 102 3.82 -6.39 3.18
CA PHE A 102 4.16 -5.54 4.31
C PHE A 102 3.84 -6.27 5.60
N ASN A 103 4.80 -6.32 6.53
CA ASN A 103 4.65 -6.88 7.86
C ASN A 103 4.94 -5.78 8.90
N PRO A 104 3.92 -5.01 9.32
CA PRO A 104 4.07 -3.93 10.29
C PRO A 104 4.50 -4.43 11.67
N GLN A 105 4.05 -5.63 12.07
CA GLN A 105 4.35 -6.20 13.39
C GLN A 105 5.85 -6.46 13.56
N ALA A 106 6.51 -6.89 12.49
CA ALA A 106 7.96 -7.10 12.48
C ALA A 106 8.74 -5.88 11.97
N ASN A 107 8.06 -4.82 11.52
CA ASN A 107 8.64 -3.71 10.75
C ASN A 107 9.47 -4.19 9.53
N ARG A 108 8.95 -5.14 8.76
CA ARG A 108 9.65 -5.76 7.61
C ARG A 108 8.81 -5.75 6.35
N ILE A 109 9.48 -5.67 5.21
CA ILE A 109 8.90 -5.97 3.91
C ILE A 109 9.14 -7.44 3.59
N THR A 110 8.28 -8.02 2.76
CA THR A 110 8.50 -9.32 2.13
C THR A 110 8.50 -9.11 0.62
N THR A 111 9.50 -9.64 -0.06
CA THR A 111 9.64 -9.58 -1.50
C THR A 111 9.62 -11.00 -2.03
N GLN A 112 8.60 -11.31 -2.83
CA GLN A 112 8.55 -12.54 -3.60
C GLN A 112 8.86 -12.23 -5.06
N VAL A 113 9.74 -13.00 -5.68
CA VAL A 113 10.15 -12.82 -7.08
C VAL A 113 10.27 -14.16 -7.76
N ASP A 114 9.93 -14.18 -9.05
CA ASP A 114 10.32 -15.28 -9.93
C ASP A 114 11.80 -15.11 -10.26
N ALA A 115 12.58 -16.17 -10.07
CA ALA A 115 14.00 -16.17 -10.32
C ALA A 115 14.37 -17.24 -11.36
N GLN A 116 15.26 -16.88 -12.27
CA GLN A 116 15.93 -17.83 -13.15
C GLN A 116 17.44 -17.71 -12.97
N VAL A 117 18.05 -18.79 -12.50
CA VAL A 117 19.48 -18.88 -12.24
C VAL A 117 20.16 -19.58 -13.41
N GLN A 118 21.11 -18.89 -14.02
CA GLN A 118 21.98 -19.43 -15.06
C GLN A 118 23.41 -19.47 -14.54
N ASN A 119 24.04 -20.65 -14.64
CA ASN A 119 25.43 -20.83 -14.29
C ASN A 119 26.17 -21.42 -15.49
N VAL A 120 27.20 -20.73 -15.97
CA VAL A 120 27.99 -21.13 -17.15
C VAL A 120 28.69 -22.48 -16.95
N LEU A 121 28.97 -22.87 -15.70
CA LEU A 121 29.57 -24.18 -15.38
C LEU A 121 28.56 -25.33 -15.47
N LEU A 122 27.27 -25.03 -15.29
CA LEU A 122 26.21 -26.00 -15.49
C LEU A 122 25.89 -26.01 -16.98
N GLN A 123 26.36 -27.03 -17.70
CA GLN A 123 26.06 -27.25 -19.14
C GLN A 123 24.57 -27.57 -19.41
N GLY A 124 23.68 -27.26 -18.46
CA GLY A 124 22.27 -27.62 -18.45
C GLY A 124 21.33 -26.42 -18.60
N GLN A 125 20.05 -26.68 -18.34
CA GLN A 125 18.99 -25.67 -18.43
C GLN A 125 19.04 -24.68 -17.26
N PRO A 126 18.60 -23.41 -17.47
CA PRO A 126 18.41 -22.46 -16.39
C PRO A 126 17.52 -23.04 -15.28
N LEU A 127 17.91 -22.84 -14.02
CA LEU A 127 17.11 -23.26 -12.89
C LEU A 127 16.12 -22.16 -12.53
N ALA A 128 14.84 -22.40 -12.80
CA ALA A 128 13.76 -21.46 -12.52
C ALA A 128 13.08 -21.77 -11.19
N GLY A 129 12.53 -20.75 -10.53
CA GLY A 129 11.84 -20.93 -9.25
C GLY A 129 11.29 -19.63 -8.67
N VAL A 130 10.82 -19.71 -7.43
CA VAL A 130 10.30 -18.58 -6.66
C VAL A 130 11.16 -18.38 -5.42
N LEU A 131 11.56 -17.13 -5.18
CA LEU A 131 12.30 -16.71 -4.00
C LEU A 131 11.43 -15.77 -3.17
N ALA A 132 11.28 -16.04 -1.88
CA ALA A 132 10.67 -15.14 -0.92
C ALA A 132 11.69 -14.71 0.13
N ILE A 133 11.92 -13.41 0.23
CA ILE A 133 12.87 -12.79 1.15
C ILE A 133 12.11 -11.79 2.02
N SER A 134 12.42 -11.72 3.30
CA SER A 134 11.97 -10.65 4.17
C SER A 134 13.16 -9.84 4.68
N SER A 135 12.98 -8.54 4.87
CA SER A 135 14.02 -7.64 5.37
C SER A 135 13.43 -6.41 6.04
N ALA A 136 14.17 -5.86 7.01
CA ALA A 136 13.92 -4.49 7.46
C ALA A 136 14.56 -3.50 6.48
N LEU A 137 14.18 -2.23 6.59
CA LEU A 137 14.73 -1.15 5.78
C LEU A 137 15.40 -0.12 6.68
N LYS A 138 16.57 0.37 6.26
CA LYS A 138 17.26 1.46 6.96
C LYS A 138 17.85 2.46 5.99
N TYR A 139 17.95 3.71 6.41
CA TYR A 139 18.71 4.73 5.70
C TYR A 139 20.16 4.76 6.20
N ASP A 140 21.10 4.83 5.27
CA ASP A 140 22.51 5.09 5.52
C ASP A 140 22.87 6.49 5.00
N PRO A 141 23.20 7.45 5.89
CA PRO A 141 23.52 8.82 5.51
C PRO A 141 24.85 8.95 4.76
N VAL A 142 25.80 8.04 4.99
CA VAL A 142 27.10 8.05 4.32
C VAL A 142 26.93 7.62 2.85
N LYS A 143 26.16 6.56 2.62
CA LYS A 143 25.83 6.09 1.27
C LYS A 143 24.72 6.89 0.60
N ARG A 144 23.99 7.70 1.37
CA ARG A 144 22.73 8.37 0.97
C ARG A 144 21.79 7.36 0.31
N ALA A 145 21.57 6.23 0.97
CA ALA A 145 20.83 5.12 0.39
C ALA A 145 19.91 4.43 1.39
N VAL A 146 18.76 3.96 0.90
CA VAL A 146 17.94 2.97 1.60
C VAL A 146 18.55 1.60 1.36
N LEU A 147 18.85 0.90 2.44
CA LEU A 147 19.49 -0.39 2.45
C LEU A 147 18.54 -1.47 2.98
N LEU A 148 18.74 -2.70 2.52
CA LEU A 148 18.20 -3.87 3.19
C LEU A 148 18.94 -4.11 4.51
N ASP A 149 18.19 -4.34 5.58
CA ASP A 149 18.73 -4.63 6.90
C ASP A 149 18.23 -5.99 7.38
N ASN A 150 19.18 -6.83 7.81
CA ASN A 150 18.92 -8.19 8.31
C ASN A 150 17.97 -9.01 7.38
N PRO A 151 18.36 -9.24 6.12
CA PRO A 151 17.55 -10.02 5.18
C PRO A 151 17.51 -11.51 5.56
N SER A 152 16.32 -12.10 5.55
CA SER A 152 16.10 -13.53 5.78
C SER A 152 15.39 -14.14 4.59
N VAL A 153 15.74 -15.38 4.25
CA VAL A 153 15.02 -16.14 3.22
C VAL A 153 13.89 -16.89 3.89
N GLU A 154 12.68 -16.62 3.44
CA GLU A 154 11.46 -17.23 3.96
C GLU A 154 11.10 -18.50 3.17
N ARG A 155 11.41 -18.51 1.87
CA ARG A 155 11.15 -19.65 0.99
C ARG A 155 12.03 -19.63 -0.24
N VAL A 156 12.48 -20.82 -0.63
CA VAL A 156 13.07 -21.10 -1.94
C VAL A 156 12.34 -22.30 -2.52
N ASP A 157 11.72 -22.10 -3.69
CA ASP A 157 11.10 -23.17 -4.46
C ASP A 157 11.72 -23.20 -5.85
N LEU A 158 12.18 -24.36 -6.30
CA LEU A 158 12.88 -24.52 -7.58
C LEU A 158 12.13 -25.55 -8.42
N ASN A 159 11.83 -25.18 -9.66
CA ASN A 159 11.08 -26.00 -10.59
C ASN A 159 11.84 -27.30 -10.86
N GLY A 160 11.12 -28.42 -10.79
CA GLY A 160 11.69 -29.75 -11.03
C GLY A 160 12.44 -30.34 -9.83
N MET A 161 12.51 -29.65 -8.68
CA MET A 161 13.00 -30.22 -7.43
C MET A 161 11.85 -30.71 -6.54
N PRO A 162 11.98 -31.90 -5.91
CA PRO A 162 11.02 -32.36 -4.92
C PRO A 162 10.92 -31.40 -3.72
N ALA A 163 9.70 -31.20 -3.21
CA ALA A 163 9.43 -30.30 -2.08
C ALA A 163 10.26 -30.61 -0.82
N ALA A 164 10.69 -31.85 -0.63
CA ALA A 164 11.57 -32.27 0.46
C ALA A 164 12.91 -31.52 0.48
N TYR A 165 13.40 -31.05 -0.67
CA TYR A 165 14.64 -30.26 -0.76
C TYR A 165 14.45 -28.79 -0.40
N GLY A 166 13.22 -28.28 -0.37
CA GLY A 166 12.92 -26.86 -0.14
C GLY A 166 13.46 -26.32 1.18
N GLN A 167 13.42 -27.12 2.26
CA GLN A 167 13.94 -26.70 3.57
C GLN A 167 15.47 -26.57 3.57
N GLN A 168 16.17 -27.48 2.91
CA GLN A 168 17.62 -27.42 2.76
C GLN A 168 18.03 -26.23 1.88
N LEU A 169 17.32 -26.01 0.77
CA LEU A 169 17.53 -24.85 -0.11
C LEU A 169 17.29 -23.53 0.62
N THR A 170 16.24 -23.45 1.44
CA THR A 170 15.94 -22.26 2.24
C THR A 170 17.05 -21.99 3.26
N SER A 171 17.59 -23.05 3.90
CA SER A 171 18.69 -22.91 4.87
C SER A 171 19.98 -22.41 4.22
N ILE A 172 20.34 -22.97 3.06
CA ILE A 172 21.51 -22.54 2.27
C ILE A 172 21.29 -21.11 1.75
N GLY A 173 20.12 -20.87 1.15
CA GLY A 173 19.72 -19.57 0.62
C GLY A 173 19.75 -18.48 1.69
N GLY A 174 19.31 -18.79 2.91
CA GLY A 174 19.35 -17.87 4.05
C GLY A 174 20.74 -17.32 4.34
N SER A 175 21.75 -18.20 4.36
CA SER A 175 23.15 -17.78 4.60
C SER A 175 23.67 -16.90 3.47
N VAL A 176 23.39 -17.28 2.22
CA VAL A 176 23.82 -16.51 1.04
C VAL A 176 23.12 -15.15 0.98
N ALA A 177 21.82 -15.09 1.23
CA ALA A 177 21.06 -13.85 1.25
C ALA A 177 21.57 -12.90 2.34
N GLN A 178 21.84 -13.40 3.55
CA GLN A 178 22.43 -12.58 4.60
C GLN A 178 23.79 -12.03 4.19
N GLN A 179 24.63 -12.81 3.50
CA GLN A 179 25.95 -12.36 3.08
C GLN A 179 25.91 -11.36 1.92
N VAL A 180 25.01 -11.57 0.95
CA VAL A 180 24.96 -10.79 -0.29
C VAL A 180 24.05 -9.58 -0.19
N LEU A 181 22.91 -9.72 0.49
CA LEU A 181 21.86 -8.71 0.53
C LEU A 181 21.93 -7.82 1.78
N ASN A 182 22.67 -8.20 2.81
CA ASN A 182 22.77 -7.36 3.99
C ASN A 182 23.47 -6.04 3.64
N GLN A 183 22.84 -4.92 4.01
CA GLN A 183 23.27 -3.56 3.65
C GLN A 183 23.30 -3.29 2.14
N TYR A 184 22.58 -4.09 1.33
CA TYR A 184 22.46 -3.87 -0.10
C TYR A 184 21.59 -2.64 -0.38
N PRO A 185 22.06 -1.67 -1.19
CA PRO A 185 21.29 -0.48 -1.51
C PRO A 185 20.17 -0.78 -2.50
N ILE A 186 18.92 -0.50 -2.12
CA ILE A 186 17.76 -0.62 -3.00
C ILE A 186 17.38 0.70 -3.65
N TYR A 187 17.79 1.82 -3.04
CA TYR A 187 17.61 3.15 -3.60
C TYR A 187 18.71 4.07 -3.12
N THR A 188 19.38 4.75 -4.04
CA THR A 188 20.40 5.76 -3.72
C THR A 188 19.86 7.13 -4.12
N PHE A 189 19.82 8.04 -3.15
CA PHE A 189 19.40 9.41 -3.36
C PHE A 189 20.51 10.20 -4.05
N LYS A 190 20.11 11.01 -5.04
CA LYS A 190 20.97 12.08 -5.55
C LYS A 190 21.01 13.23 -4.53
N PRO A 191 22.11 14.00 -4.46
CA PRO A 191 22.21 15.14 -3.54
C PRO A 191 21.04 16.12 -3.66
N GLU A 192 20.52 16.33 -4.86
CA GLU A 192 19.42 17.26 -5.11
C GLU A 192 18.09 16.75 -4.54
N GLN A 193 17.93 15.44 -4.38
CA GLN A 193 16.75 14.82 -3.80
C GLN A 193 16.73 14.91 -2.26
N LEU A 194 17.88 15.21 -1.66
CA LEU A 194 18.03 15.44 -0.23
C LEU A 194 18.00 16.95 0.09
N ARG A 195 17.38 17.74 -0.78
CA ARG A 195 17.21 19.19 -0.58
C ARG A 195 15.75 19.55 -0.74
N TYR A 196 15.19 20.19 0.28
CA TYR A 196 13.81 20.67 0.26
C TYR A 196 13.74 22.08 0.83
N GLY A 197 13.13 23.01 0.10
CA GLY A 197 13.01 24.41 0.54
C GLY A 197 14.34 25.09 0.86
N GLY A 198 15.44 24.71 0.19
CA GLY A 198 16.78 25.25 0.43
C GLY A 198 17.55 24.62 1.59
N ARG A 199 16.96 23.67 2.33
CA ARG A 199 17.59 22.94 3.44
C ARG A 199 17.99 21.53 3.02
N GLU A 200 19.04 21.00 3.65
CA GLU A 200 19.42 19.60 3.52
C GLU A 200 18.53 18.74 4.42
N VAL A 201 17.95 17.70 3.84
CA VAL A 201 17.03 16.79 4.50
C VAL A 201 17.45 15.35 4.26
N GLU A 202 17.30 14.51 5.27
CA GLU A 202 17.67 13.10 5.22
C GLU A 202 16.51 12.23 5.72
N PRO A 203 16.28 11.04 5.11
CA PRO A 203 15.38 10.05 5.67
C PRO A 203 15.76 9.66 7.10
N GLY A 204 14.78 9.65 7.98
CA GLY A 204 14.88 9.21 9.37
C GLY A 204 14.41 7.76 9.54
N ALA A 205 13.65 7.49 10.60
CA ALA A 205 13.12 6.14 10.82
C ALA A 205 12.20 5.71 9.67
N ILE A 206 12.34 4.45 9.25
CA ILE A 206 11.48 3.81 8.25
C ILE A 206 10.55 2.84 8.97
N THR A 207 9.25 3.06 8.84
CA THR A 207 8.19 2.27 9.46
C THR A 207 7.32 1.63 8.39
N VAL A 208 7.19 0.31 8.44
CA VAL A 208 6.29 -0.46 7.58
C VAL A 208 4.87 -0.37 8.11
N LEU A 209 3.94 0.01 7.23
CA LEU A 209 2.50 0.10 7.48
C LEU A 209 1.76 -1.05 6.76
N PRO A 210 0.48 -1.33 7.10
CA PRO A 210 -0.27 -2.43 6.46
C PRO A 210 -0.34 -2.32 4.93
N ASP A 211 -0.34 -1.09 4.40
CA ASP A 211 -0.53 -0.76 3.00
C ASP A 211 0.51 0.26 2.48
N GLY A 212 1.67 0.36 3.13
CA GLY A 212 2.69 1.32 2.72
C GLY A 212 3.92 1.38 3.60
N ILE A 213 4.72 2.42 3.39
CA ILE A 213 5.92 2.71 4.17
C ILE A 213 5.89 4.18 4.56
N LYS A 214 6.06 4.45 5.85
CA LYS A 214 6.25 5.79 6.40
C LYS A 214 7.73 6.04 6.65
N VAL A 215 8.20 7.22 6.29
CA VAL A 215 9.58 7.65 6.43
C VAL A 215 9.58 9.00 7.13
N GLU A 216 10.28 9.10 8.26
CA GLU A 216 10.54 10.40 8.88
C GLU A 216 11.48 11.23 8.01
N VAL A 217 11.39 12.54 8.08
CA VAL A 217 12.27 13.48 7.40
C VAL A 217 12.98 14.32 8.44
N LYS A 218 14.30 14.17 8.50
CA LYS A 218 15.17 14.90 9.41
C LYS A 218 15.78 16.07 8.65
N THR A 219 15.77 17.25 9.27
CA THR A 219 16.54 18.40 8.77
C THR A 219 17.93 18.33 9.37
N LYS A 220 18.95 18.58 8.54
CA LYS A 220 20.35 18.61 8.97
C LYS A 220 20.75 19.98 9.53
#